data_AF-A0A967FDE2-F1
#
_entry.id   AF-A0A967FDE2-F1
#
_cell.length_a   1.000
_cell.length_b   1.000
_cell.length_c   1.000
_cell.angle_alpha   90.00
_cell.angle_beta   90.00
_cell.angle_gamma   90.00
#
_symmetry.space_group_name_H-M   'P 1'
#
loop_
_entity.id
_entity.type
_entity.pdbx_description
1 polymer ?
#
loop_
_entity_poly.entity_id
_entity_poly.type
_entity_poly.pdbx_seq_one_letter_code
_entity_poly.pdbx_strand_id
1 'polypeptide(L)'
;LILIFLPAIWIYLVKYHKIKGSFSGSREIIVDELHALGPMTKAEKRVLIIFIITALGWIFRKDFQFNDFTIPGWASLMGVGEYVHDSTVAVFSTLLMFLI
;
A
#
# COMPACT_ATOMS: atom_id res chain seq x y z
N LEU A 1 -17.32 -3.92 19.57
CA LEU A 1 -16.19 -2.99 19.82
C LEU A 1 -15.82 -2.20 18.56
N ILE A 2 -15.45 -2.85 17.45
CA ILE A 2 -15.00 -2.22 16.20
C ILE A 2 -16.06 -1.26 15.61
N LEU A 3 -17.31 -1.69 15.51
CA LEU A 3 -18.42 -0.86 14.98
C LEU A 3 -18.71 0.41 15.80
N ILE A 4 -18.17 0.52 17.02
CA ILE A 4 -18.37 1.67 17.91
C ILE A 4 -17.09 2.52 17.95
N PHE A 5 -15.93 1.89 18.13
CA PHE A 5 -14.65 2.59 18.22
C PHE A 5 -14.23 3.27 16.91
N LEU A 6 -14.47 2.64 15.75
CA LEU A 6 -14.08 3.17 14.45
C LEU A 6 -14.81 4.50 14.12
N PRO A 7 -16.16 4.57 14.20
CA PRO A 7 -16.85 5.85 14.02
C PRO A 7 -16.57 6.84 15.15
N ALA A 8 -16.39 6.39 16.40
CA ALA A 8 -16.04 7.29 17.51
C ALA A 8 -14.68 7.98 17.31
N ILE A 9 -13.65 7.23 16.89
CA ILE A 9 -12.33 7.77 16.57
C ILE A 9 -12.41 8.69 15.35
N TRP A 10 -13.13 8.30 14.30
CA TRP A 10 -13.30 9.15 13.12
C TRP A 10 -13.95 10.49 13.47
N ILE A 11 -15.03 10.48 14.25
CA ILE A 11 -15.68 11.71 14.74
C ILE A 11 -14.71 12.51 15.61
N TYR A 12 -13.95 11.86 16.50
CA TYR A 12 -12.96 12.52 17.34
C TYR A 12 -11.90 13.23 16.48
N LEU A 13 -11.29 12.55 15.50
CA LEU A 13 -10.28 13.13 14.63
C LEU A 13 -10.83 14.29 13.78
N VAL A 14 -11.99 14.12 13.15
CA VAL A 14 -12.58 15.14 12.27
C VAL A 14 -13.08 16.36 13.06
N LYS A 15 -13.71 16.13 14.22
CA LYS A 15 -14.40 17.18 14.99
C LYS A 15 -13.48 17.89 15.98
N TYR A 16 -12.59 17.15 16.64
CA TYR A 16 -11.68 17.69 17.65
C TYR A 16 -10.43 18.27 16.99
N HIS A 17 -9.84 17.55 16.04
CA HIS A 17 -8.63 17.99 15.35
C HIS A 17 -8.94 18.88 14.14
N LYS A 18 -9.93 19.79 14.26
CA LYS A 18 -10.48 20.68 13.21
C LYS A 18 -9.49 20.96 12.07
N ILE A 19 -9.43 20.07 11.07
CA ILE A 19 -8.70 20.33 9.82
C ILE A 19 -9.64 21.24 9.02
N LYS A 20 -9.76 22.49 9.46
CA LYS A 20 -10.44 23.53 8.70
C LYS A 20 -9.40 24.14 7.77
N GLY A 21 -9.33 23.58 6.57
CA GLY A 21 -8.62 24.16 5.44
C GLY A 21 -9.47 23.96 4.21
N SER A 22 -10.36 24.92 3.91
CA SER A 22 -10.69 25.16 2.50
C SER A 22 -9.42 25.77 1.93
N PHE A 23 -8.55 24.94 1.36
CA PHE A 23 -7.42 25.46 0.59
C PHE A 23 -7.99 26.03 -0.73
N SER A 24 -8.53 27.23 -0.67
CA SER A 24 -8.76 28.06 -1.84
C SER A 24 -7.37 28.42 -2.39
N GLY A 25 -6.89 27.62 -3.35
CA GLY A 25 -5.56 27.70 -3.92
C GLY A 25 -4.70 26.43 -3.82
N SER A 26 -5.06 25.40 -3.03
CA SER A 26 -4.24 24.15 -3.00
C SER A 26 -4.25 23.45 -4.33
N ARG A 27 -5.39 23.44 -5.03
CA ARG A 27 -5.51 22.65 -6.25
C ARG A 27 -4.60 23.22 -7.34
N GLU A 28 -4.55 24.53 -7.48
CA GLU A 28 -3.62 25.20 -8.41
C GLU A 28 -2.17 24.97 -8.00
N ILE A 29 -1.83 25.17 -6.72
CA ILE A 29 -0.46 24.91 -6.22
C ILE A 29 -0.05 23.44 -6.43
N ILE A 30 -0.95 22.47 -6.16
CA ILE A 30 -0.68 21.05 -6.37
C ILE A 30 -0.50 20.75 -7.87
N VAL A 31 -1.32 21.35 -8.74
CA VAL A 31 -1.19 21.16 -10.19
C VAL A 31 0.11 21.78 -10.69
N ASP A 32 0.47 22.98 -10.24
CA ASP A 32 1.72 23.65 -10.62
C ASP A 32 2.94 22.85 -10.15
N GLU A 33 2.94 22.33 -8.92
CA GLU A 33 3.99 21.44 -8.41
C GLU A 33 4.04 20.11 -9.17
N LEU A 34 2.88 19.53 -9.52
CA LEU A 34 2.82 18.30 -10.30
C LEU A 34 3.39 18.51 -11.71
N HIS A 35 3.14 19.68 -12.31
CA HIS A 35 3.73 20.06 -13.59
C HIS A 35 5.23 20.35 -13.47
N ALA A 36 5.68 20.95 -12.36
CA ALA A 36 7.09 21.25 -12.09
C ALA A 36 7.96 19.99 -11.88
N LEU A 37 7.37 18.91 -11.34
CA LEU A 37 8.05 17.61 -11.22
C LEU A 37 8.45 17.02 -12.59
N GLY A 38 7.72 17.37 -13.65
CA GLY A 38 8.01 16.93 -15.01
C GLY A 38 7.79 15.43 -15.22
N PRO A 39 8.31 14.86 -16.33
CA PRO A 39 8.11 13.46 -16.66
C PRO A 39 8.90 12.55 -15.72
N MET A 40 8.24 11.49 -15.27
CA MET A 40 8.79 10.49 -14.37
C MET A 40 10.13 9.91 -14.89
N THR A 41 11.15 9.98 -14.05
CA THR A 41 12.53 9.61 -14.38
C THR A 41 12.66 8.09 -14.59
N LYS A 42 13.76 7.66 -15.22
CA LYS A 42 14.04 6.22 -15.40
C LYS A 42 14.18 5.49 -14.06
N ALA A 43 14.68 6.18 -13.02
CA ALA A 43 14.82 5.61 -11.67
C ALA A 43 13.46 5.43 -11.01
N GLU A 44 12.62 6.47 -11.01
CA GLU A 44 11.25 6.40 -10.47
C GLU A 44 10.44 5.28 -11.12
N LYS A 45 10.60 5.07 -12.45
CA LYS A 45 9.89 4.00 -13.16
C LYS A 45 10.29 2.61 -12.68
N ARG A 46 11.59 2.42 -12.40
CA ARG A 46 12.09 1.15 -11.84
C ARG A 46 11.54 0.91 -10.43
N VAL A 47 11.55 1.95 -9.59
CA VAL A 47 10.98 1.88 -8.23
C VAL A 47 9.50 1.53 -8.29
N LEU A 48 8.72 2.17 -9.17
CA LEU A 48 7.29 1.88 -9.34
C LEU A 48 7.05 0.43 -9.78
N ILE A 49 7.82 -0.08 -10.75
CA ILE A 49 7.71 -1.47 -11.21
C ILE A 49 7.94 -2.45 -10.05
N ILE A 50 8.97 -2.19 -9.24
CA ILE A 50 9.34 -3.07 -8.12
C ILE A 50 8.33 -2.98 -6.99
N PHE A 51 7.78 -1.79 -6.75
CA PHE A 51 6.66 -1.61 -5.83
C PHE A 51 5.43 -2.39 -6.25
N ILE A 52 5.08 -2.37 -7.53
CA ILE A 52 3.95 -3.15 -8.05
C ILE A 52 4.21 -4.64 -7.90
N ILE A 53 5.39 -5.14 -8.30
CA ILE A 53 5.75 -6.56 -8.17
C ILE A 53 5.70 -6.99 -6.70
N THR A 54 6.20 -6.15 -5.80
CA THR A 54 6.12 -6.33 -4.35
C THR A 54 4.68 -6.43 -3.86
N ALA A 55 3.84 -5.46 -4.25
CA ALA A 55 2.45 -5.41 -3.80
C ALA A 55 1.67 -6.64 -4.30
N LEU A 56 1.90 -7.06 -5.55
CA LEU A 56 1.33 -8.29 -6.09
C LEU A 56 1.86 -9.52 -5.37
N GLY A 57 3.17 -9.59 -5.10
CA GLY A 57 3.77 -10.65 -4.28
C GLY A 57 3.14 -10.74 -2.89
N TRP A 58 2.80 -9.61 -2.28
CA TRP A 58 2.11 -9.60 -0.99
C TRP A 58 0.66 -10.07 -1.11
N ILE A 59 -0.10 -9.53 -2.07
CA ILE A 59 -1.51 -9.89 -2.28
C ILE A 59 -1.66 -11.38 -2.61
N PHE A 60 -0.82 -11.91 -3.50
CA PHE A 60 -0.88 -13.30 -3.94
C PHE A 60 -0.11 -14.29 -3.05
N ARG A 61 0.38 -13.85 -1.88
CA ARG A 61 1.13 -14.71 -0.95
C ARG A 61 0.27 -15.83 -0.39
N LYS A 62 -0.91 -15.48 0.13
CA LYS A 62 -1.79 -16.41 0.84
C LYS A 62 -2.77 -17.06 -0.13
N ASP A 63 -3.17 -18.29 0.19
CA ASP A 63 -4.19 -19.01 -0.57
C ASP A 63 -5.51 -18.25 -0.56
N PHE A 64 -6.09 -18.05 -1.75
CA PHE A 64 -7.43 -17.51 -1.87
C PHE A 64 -8.41 -18.66 -1.77
N GLN A 65 -9.11 -18.73 -0.65
CA GLN A 65 -10.16 -19.70 -0.42
C GLN A 65 -11.49 -19.09 -0.86
N PHE A 66 -11.99 -19.54 -2.01
CA PHE A 66 -13.40 -19.39 -2.39
C PHE A 66 -14.05 -20.74 -2.11
N ASN A 67 -15.24 -20.79 -1.49
CA ASN A 67 -15.89 -22.01 -0.97
C ASN A 67 -15.56 -23.32 -1.70
N ASP A 68 -15.71 -23.36 -3.03
CA ASP A 68 -15.47 -24.55 -3.87
C ASP A 68 -14.16 -24.51 -4.68
N PHE A 69 -13.38 -23.43 -4.60
CA PHE A 69 -12.15 -23.24 -5.36
C PHE A 69 -11.05 -22.58 -4.53
N THR A 70 -9.95 -23.31 -4.29
CA THR A 70 -8.77 -22.76 -3.64
C THR A 70 -7.71 -22.45 -4.69
N ILE A 71 -7.36 -21.16 -4.83
CA ILE A 71 -6.19 -20.77 -5.62
C ILE A 71 -4.99 -20.78 -4.66
N PRO A 72 -4.02 -21.70 -4.84
CA PRO A 72 -2.83 -21.71 -4.02
C PRO A 72 -2.03 -20.44 -4.28
N GLY A 73 -1.71 -19.70 -3.22
CA GLY A 73 -0.78 -18.60 -3.26
C GLY A 73 0.63 -19.11 -3.53
N TRP A 74 1.52 -18.22 -3.99
CA TRP A 74 2.89 -18.64 -4.34
C TRP A 74 3.66 -19.22 -3.15
N ALA A 75 3.33 -18.80 -1.92
CA ALA A 75 3.98 -19.32 -0.71
C ALA A 75 3.58 -20.78 -0.42
N SER A 76 2.33 -21.16 -0.71
CA SER A 76 1.82 -22.52 -0.61
C SER A 76 2.35 -23.39 -1.74
N LEU A 77 2.41 -22.85 -2.97
CA LEU A 77 2.98 -23.53 -4.13
C LEU A 77 4.47 -23.91 -3.95
N MET A 78 5.25 -23.05 -3.28
CA MET A 78 6.65 -23.34 -2.98
C MET A 78 6.87 -24.13 -1.67
N GLY A 79 5.81 -24.51 -0.96
CA GLY A 79 5.90 -25.28 0.29
C GLY A 79 6.54 -24.51 1.46
N VAL A 80 6.66 -23.18 1.35
CA VAL A 80 7.31 -22.30 2.35
C VAL A 80 6.28 -21.50 3.16
N GLY A 81 4.99 -21.81 3.01
CA GLY A 81 3.87 -21.06 3.57
C GLY A 81 3.90 -20.87 5.10
N GLU A 82 4.47 -21.83 5.85
CA GLU A 82 4.65 -21.70 7.30
C GLU A 82 5.73 -20.69 7.70
N TYR A 83 6.77 -20.49 6.87
CA TYR A 83 7.90 -19.61 7.18
C TYR A 83 7.75 -18.20 6.60
N VAL A 84 6.90 -18.03 5.60
CA VAL A 84 6.64 -16.72 4.98
C VAL A 84 5.47 -16.09 5.72
N HIS A 85 5.74 -15.08 6.57
CA HIS A 85 4.73 -14.22 7.21
C HIS A 85 4.51 -12.91 6.44
N ASP A 86 3.46 -12.15 6.78
CA ASP A 86 3.18 -10.83 6.18
C ASP A 86 4.37 -9.89 6.38
N SER A 87 5.01 -9.97 7.55
CA SER A 87 6.22 -9.24 7.90
C SER A 87 7.43 -9.66 7.06
N THR A 88 7.55 -10.94 6.68
CA THR A 88 8.69 -11.44 5.88
C THR A 88 8.67 -10.83 4.48
N VAL A 89 7.50 -10.79 3.84
CA VAL A 89 7.34 -10.19 2.51
C VAL A 89 7.52 -8.68 2.58
N ALA A 90 6.94 -8.01 3.59
CA ALA A 90 7.09 -6.57 3.76
C ALA A 90 8.56 -6.15 3.95
N VAL A 91 9.32 -6.86 4.80
CA VAL A 91 10.74 -6.55 5.05
C VAL A 91 11.59 -6.87 3.82
N PHE A 92 11.39 -8.03 3.18
CA PHE A 92 12.14 -8.40 1.98
C PHE A 92 11.95 -7.39 0.85
N SER A 93 10.70 -6.99 0.58
CA SER A 93 10.38 -6.00 -0.43
C SER A 93 10.93 -4.61 -0.10
N THR A 94 10.90 -4.21 1.18
CA THR A 94 11.49 -2.96 1.64
C THR A 94 13.00 -2.95 1.40
N LEU A 95 13.70 -4.02 1.77
CA LEU A 95 15.14 -4.17 1.51
C LEU A 95 15.46 -4.10 0.01
N LEU A 96 14.63 -4.71 -0.83
CA LEU A 96 14.78 -4.68 -2.29
C LEU A 96 14.60 -3.26 -2.86
N MET A 97 13.71 -2.46 -2.27
CA MET A 97 13.55 -1.04 -2.63
C MET A 97 14.73 -0.17 -2.17
N PHE A 98 15.35 -0.48 -1.03
CA PHE A 98 16.52 0.26 -0.51
C PHE A 98 17.82 -0.06 -1.25
N LEU A 99 17.88 -1.19 -1.96
CA LEU A 99 19.07 -1.64 -2.69
C LEU A 99 19.22 -1.00 -4.08
N ILE A 100 18.26 -0.16 -4.48
CA ILE A 100 18.12 0.44 -5.82
C ILE A 100 18.22 1.95 -5.70
#